data_AF-A0A9E3CFS8-F1
#
_entry.id   AF-A0A9E3CFS8-F1
#
_cell.length_a   1.000
_cell.length_b   1.000
_cell.length_c   1.000
_cell.angle_alpha   90.00
_cell.angle_beta   90.00
_cell.angle_gamma   90.00
#
_symmetry.space_group_name_H-M   'P 1'
#
loop_
_entity.id
_entity.type
_entity.pdbx_description
1 polymer ?
#
loop_
_entity_poly.entity_id
_entity_poly.type
_entity_poly.pdbx_seq_one_letter_code
_entity_poly.pdbx_strand_id
1 'polypeptide(L)'
;MANGNDEAVGRARADLASRLGLSEDEIGEASVEEADFPNTALGAPVHDEMSGMMMTSGWRIRLAARGKTYEYRADRDQLRLYDFKGKNYKI
;
A
#
# COMPACT_ATOMS: atom_id res chain seq x y z
N MET A 1 2.81 19.93 9.24
CA MET A 1 2.10 18.77 9.82
C MET A 1 2.47 17.61 8.92
N ALA A 2 3.25 16.64 9.42
CA ALA A 2 3.69 15.52 8.59
C ALA A 2 2.45 14.69 8.25
N ASN A 3 2.03 14.77 6.99
CA ASN A 3 0.84 14.09 6.50
C ASN A 3 1.11 12.58 6.61
N GLY A 4 0.19 11.80 7.19
CA GLY A 4 0.38 10.35 7.41
C GLY A 4 0.64 9.54 6.13
N ASN A 5 0.39 10.13 4.97
CA ASN A 5 0.71 9.56 3.66
C ASN A 5 2.23 9.51 3.39
N ASP A 6 3.03 10.49 3.82
CA ASP A 6 4.49 10.50 3.62
C ASP A 6 5.17 9.38 4.41
N GLU A 7 4.75 9.18 5.66
CA GLU A 7 5.21 8.05 6.48
C GLU A 7 4.79 6.71 5.85
N ALA A 8 3.54 6.61 5.39
CA ALA A 8 3.05 5.40 4.74
C ALA A 8 3.83 5.09 3.46
N VAL A 9 4.21 6.09 2.69
CA VAL A 9 5.05 5.91 1.49
C VAL A 9 6.44 5.44 1.87
N GLY A 10 7.09 6.08 2.85
CA GLY A 10 8.40 5.65 3.33
C GLY A 10 8.39 4.17 3.74
N ARG A 11 7.39 3.77 4.52
CA ARG A 11 7.20 2.36 4.93
C ARG A 11 6.93 1.44 3.74
N ALA A 12 6.09 1.86 2.79
CA ALA A 12 5.80 1.10 1.58
C ALA A 12 7.04 0.90 0.69
N ARG A 13 7.87 1.92 0.54
CA ARG A 13 9.13 1.85 -0.23
C ARG A 13 10.12 0.90 0.43
N ALA A 14 10.34 1.02 1.73
CA ALA A 14 11.23 0.14 2.48
C ALA A 14 10.78 -1.34 2.45
N ASP A 15 9.48 -1.59 2.58
CA ASP A 15 8.90 -2.93 2.45
C ASP A 15 9.08 -3.47 1.02
N LEU A 16 8.76 -2.69 0.00
CA LEU A 16 8.90 -3.11 -1.40
C LEU A 16 10.37 -3.39 -1.77
N ALA A 17 11.28 -2.51 -1.35
CA ALA A 17 12.72 -2.66 -1.49
C ALA A 17 13.17 -4.00 -0.88
N SER A 18 12.79 -4.28 0.37
CA SER A 18 13.12 -5.53 1.06
C SER A 18 12.53 -6.77 0.36
N ARG A 19 11.28 -6.70 -0.13
CA ARG A 19 10.61 -7.81 -0.85
C ARG A 19 11.23 -8.11 -2.21
N LEU A 20 11.70 -7.09 -2.90
CA LEU A 20 12.31 -7.21 -4.22
C LEU A 20 13.83 -7.41 -4.15
N GLY A 21 14.44 -7.19 -2.98
CA GLY A 21 15.90 -7.17 -2.80
C GLY A 21 16.56 -5.99 -3.52
N LEU A 22 15.88 -4.83 -3.54
CA LEU A 22 16.32 -3.59 -4.17
C LEU A 22 16.61 -2.53 -3.11
N SER A 23 17.30 -1.46 -3.50
CA SER A 23 17.44 -0.27 -2.67
C SER A 23 16.19 0.61 -2.76
N GLU A 24 15.90 1.39 -1.72
CA GLU A 24 14.77 2.33 -1.70
C GLU A 24 14.87 3.39 -2.83
N ASP A 25 16.09 3.73 -3.26
CA ASP A 25 16.37 4.57 -4.43
C ASP A 25 15.86 3.99 -5.75
N GLU A 26 15.84 2.65 -5.88
CA GLU A 26 15.30 1.97 -7.06
C GLU A 26 13.77 1.91 -7.04
N ILE A 27 13.15 2.21 -5.89
CA ILE A 27 11.71 2.29 -5.72
C ILE A 27 11.27 3.72 -6.00
N GLY A 28 10.75 3.95 -7.21
CA GLY A 28 10.13 5.21 -7.57
C GLY A 28 8.75 5.34 -6.93
N GLU A 29 8.49 6.46 -6.26
CA GLU A 29 7.11 6.85 -5.96
C GLU A 29 6.46 7.34 -7.25
N ALA A 30 5.35 6.72 -7.66
CA ALA A 30 4.62 7.12 -8.85
C ALA A 30 3.55 8.17 -8.51
N SER A 31 2.70 7.92 -7.51
CA SER A 31 1.65 8.85 -7.06
C SER A 31 1.08 8.42 -5.71
N VAL A 32 0.60 9.40 -4.94
CA VAL A 32 -0.07 9.17 -3.64
C VAL A 32 -1.35 9.98 -3.63
N GLU A 33 -2.49 9.28 -3.52
CA GLU A 33 -3.80 9.90 -3.60
C GLU A 33 -4.67 9.43 -2.43
N GLU A 34 -5.44 10.33 -1.85
CA GLU A 34 -6.48 9.97 -0.88
C GLU A 34 -7.62 9.25 -1.60
N ALA A 35 -8.01 8.09 -1.08
CA ALA A 35 -9.04 7.24 -1.69
C ALA A 35 -9.90 6.60 -0.61
N ASP A 36 -11.21 6.61 -0.84
CA ASP A 36 -12.16 5.89 -0.02
C ASP A 36 -12.32 4.46 -0.54
N PHE A 37 -12.23 3.50 0.38
CA PHE A 37 -12.36 2.09 0.07
C PHE A 37 -13.68 1.55 0.60
N PRO A 38 -14.35 0.65 -0.14
CA PRO A 38 -15.67 0.13 0.24
C PRO A 38 -15.63 -0.89 1.38
N ASN A 39 -14.46 -1.23 1.91
CA ASN A 39 -14.30 -2.18 3.00
C ASN A 39 -13.13 -1.86 3.93
N THR A 40 -13.15 -2.46 5.12
CA THR A 40 -12.13 -2.33 6.18
C THR A 40 -10.74 -2.86 5.80
N ALA A 41 -10.65 -3.76 4.83
CA ALA A 41 -9.39 -4.24 4.28
C ALA A 41 -8.83 -3.30 3.19
N LEU A 42 -9.41 -2.12 3.02
CA LEU A 42 -9.05 -1.15 1.99
C LEU A 42 -9.13 -1.76 0.58
N GLY A 43 -10.03 -2.72 0.36
CA GLY A 43 -10.09 -3.49 -0.89
C GLY A 43 -8.91 -4.44 -1.13
N ALA A 44 -8.05 -4.65 -0.13
CA ALA A 44 -6.93 -5.59 -0.13
C ALA A 44 -7.12 -6.67 0.97
N PRO A 45 -8.18 -7.49 0.90
CA PRO A 45 -8.39 -8.59 1.85
C PRO A 45 -7.23 -9.58 1.77
N VAL A 46 -6.60 -9.88 2.90
CA VAL A 46 -5.57 -10.92 2.95
C VAL A 46 -6.27 -12.25 3.15
N HIS A 47 -6.06 -13.21 2.25
CA HIS A 47 -6.47 -14.63 2.33
C HIS A 47 -7.56 -15.00 3.38
N ASP A 48 -8.79 -15.26 2.93
CA ASP A 48 -9.94 -15.65 3.78
C ASP A 48 -10.36 -14.62 4.85
N GLU A 49 -9.79 -13.40 4.83
CA GLU A 49 -10.22 -12.31 5.71
C GLU A 49 -11.62 -11.81 5.29
N MET A 50 -12.60 -12.04 6.16
CA MET A 50 -13.94 -11.50 6.02
C MET A 50 -13.88 -9.98 6.26
N SER A 51 -13.82 -9.21 5.18
CA SER A 51 -13.75 -7.75 5.27
C SER A 51 -15.11 -7.18 5.65
N GLY A 52 -15.14 -6.31 6.67
CA GLY A 52 -16.34 -5.54 7.00
C GLY A 52 -16.72 -4.59 5.86
N MET A 53 -18.02 -4.54 5.53
CA MET A 53 -18.60 -3.58 4.58
C MET A 53 -18.67 -2.18 5.21
N MET A 54 -17.51 -1.51 5.28
CA MET A 54 -17.38 -0.18 5.85
C MET A 54 -16.58 0.71 4.91
N MET A 55 -17.09 1.92 4.64
CA MET A 55 -16.33 2.96 3.95
C MET A 55 -15.15 3.38 4.81
N THR A 56 -13.95 3.07 4.36
CA THR A 56 -12.71 3.38 5.06
C THR A 56 -11.90 4.34 4.20
N SER A 57 -11.69 5.55 4.70
CA SER A 57 -10.86 6.56 4.04
C SER A 57 -9.39 6.20 4.24
N GLY A 58 -8.61 6.19 3.17
CA GLY A 58 -7.19 5.89 3.23
C GLY A 58 -6.41 6.57 2.11
N TRP A 59 -5.21 6.07 1.86
CA TRP A 59 -4.28 6.55 0.85
C TRP A 59 -3.92 5.42 -0.10
N ARG A 60 -4.01 5.68 -1.39
CA ARG A 60 -3.54 4.82 -2.46
C ARG A 60 -2.17 5.32 -2.92
N ILE A 61 -1.15 4.56 -2.59
CA ILE A 61 0.25 4.82 -2.88
C ILE A 61 0.65 3.91 -4.04
N ARG A 62 1.06 4.47 -5.17
CA ARG A 62 1.59 3.71 -6.31
C ARG A 62 3.09 3.84 -6.31
N LEU A 63 3.78 2.71 -6.26
CA LEU A 63 5.24 2.62 -6.35
C LEU A 63 5.61 1.90 -7.65
N ALA A 64 6.72 2.29 -8.26
CA ALA A 64 7.26 1.65 -9.46
C ALA A 64 8.66 1.13 -9.18
N ALA A 65 8.92 -0.14 -9.51
CA ALA A 65 10.21 -0.79 -9.32
C ALA A 65 10.44 -1.84 -10.41
N ARG A 66 11.65 -1.88 -11.00
CA ARG A 66 12.02 -2.79 -12.11
C ARG A 66 10.99 -2.84 -13.26
N GLY A 67 10.39 -1.69 -13.60
CA GLY A 67 9.37 -1.60 -14.65
C GLY A 67 8.01 -2.22 -14.29
N LYS A 68 7.78 -2.53 -13.02
CA LYS A 68 6.48 -2.95 -12.48
C LYS A 68 5.94 -1.90 -11.54
N THR A 69 4.61 -1.72 -11.56
CA THR A 69 3.91 -0.86 -10.62
C THR A 69 3.27 -1.70 -9.53
N TYR A 70 3.34 -1.21 -8.31
CA TYR A 70 2.84 -1.82 -7.09
C TYR A 70 1.92 -0.84 -6.40
N GLU A 71 0.76 -1.31 -5.98
CA GLU A 71 -0.20 -0.49 -5.27
C GLU A 71 -0.17 -0.83 -3.79
N TYR A 72 0.13 0.17 -2.99
CA TYR A 72 0.03 0.14 -1.55
C TYR A 72 -1.20 0.95 -1.13
N ARG A 73 -1.89 0.45 -0.13
CA ARG A 73 -3.09 1.04 0.44
C ARG A 73 -2.85 1.22 1.92
N ALA A 74 -2.77 2.47 2.33
CA ALA A 74 -2.59 2.84 3.72
C ALA A 74 -3.89 3.43 4.27
N ASP A 75 -4.07 3.34 5.57
CA ASP A 75 -5.07 4.05 6.35
C ASP A 75 -4.34 4.67 7.55
N ARG A 76 -5.03 5.49 8.35
CA ARG A 76 -4.48 6.09 9.57
C ARG A 76 -3.80 5.09 10.52
N ASP A 77 -4.13 3.80 10.45
CA ASP A 77 -3.60 2.77 11.35
C ASP A 77 -2.80 1.65 10.65
N GLN A 78 -3.10 1.33 9.38
CA GLN A 78 -2.58 0.14 8.71
C GLN A 78 -2.02 0.42 7.31
N LEU A 79 -0.98 -0.32 6.92
CA LEU A 79 -0.43 -0.35 5.56
C LEU A 79 -0.62 -1.74 4.96
N ARG A 80 -1.16 -1.79 3.75
CA ARG A 80 -1.43 -3.02 3.01
C ARG A 80 -0.88 -2.92 1.60
N LEU A 81 -0.28 -4.00 1.13
CA LEU A 81 0.17 -4.17 -0.24
C LEU A 81 -0.92 -4.90 -1.03
N TYR A 82 -1.41 -4.26 -2.09
CA TYR A 82 -2.46 -4.77 -2.96
C TYR A 82 -1.87 -5.42 -4.21
N ASP A 83 -2.40 -6.59 -4.56
CA ASP A 83 -2.08 -7.34 -5.80
C ASP A 83 -0.59 -7.69 -6.01
N PHE A 84 0.20 -7.83 -4.94
CA PHE A 84 1.60 -8.23 -5.08
C PHE A 84 1.73 -9.72 -5.40
N LYS A 85 2.12 -10.01 -6.64
CA LYS A 85 2.21 -11.39 -7.16
C LYS A 85 0.89 -12.17 -6.99
N GLY A 86 -0.25 -11.49 -7.15
CA GLY A 86 -1.59 -12.06 -7.01
C GLY A 86 -2.01 -12.32 -5.56
N LYS A 87 -1.36 -11.68 -4.58
CA LYS A 87 -1.67 -11.78 -3.15
C LYS A 87 -1.60 -10.41 -2.49
N ASN A 88 -2.46 -10.20 -1.49
CA ASN A 88 -2.42 -9.02 -0.64
C ASN A 88 -1.57 -9.31 0.60
N TYR A 89 -0.84 -8.32 1.11
CA TYR A 89 -0.04 -8.45 2.32
C TYR A 89 -0.33 -7.30 3.26
N LYS A 90 -0.34 -7.57 4.57
CA LYS A 90 -0.36 -6.54 5.61
C LYS A 90 1.08 -6.28 6.05
N ILE A 91 1.44 -5.01 6.19
CA ILE A 91 2.75 -4.54 6.63
C ILE A 91 2.69 -4.14 8.10
#